data_AF-A0A257Y294-F1
#
_entry.id   AF-A0A257Y294-F1
#
_cell.length_a   1.000
_cell.length_b   1.000
_cell.length_c   1.000
_cell.angle_alpha   90.00
_cell.angle_beta   90.00
_cell.angle_gamma   90.00
#
_symmetry.space_group_name_H-M   'P 1'
#
loop_
_entity.id
_entity.type
_entity.pdbx_description
1 polymer ?
#
loop_
_entity_poly.entity_id
_entity_poly.type
_entity_poly.pdbx_seq_one_letter_code
_entity_poly.pdbx_strand_id
1 'polypeptide(L)'
;MPRPDRRIAWALLLAAALPASAFGGPAENAYIAARDKYVAAIAAAEKAGANNDAVFKQDERARADLEKQMTALLGPLAFKGLEKKPSFSPGALYDGDMESGRPDGLLFHDVKYETRIFVSPEPVLANWVGHEAENLGLRAGEGLEGAFKSDPFYTQATGSDAAFQGYVDLPLSAQDGETLHAALGVFAQDDVGNAPPNAIVIGRLSAGRVSVGTIPAPEAFKFIPACTKVWKDFESKANALFAAVLKKAEALLQTMRGN
;
A
#
# COMPACT_ATOMS: atom_id res chain seq x y z
N MET A 1 53.15 41.21 -43.18
CA MET A 1 52.61 40.12 -44.02
C MET A 1 51.51 39.41 -43.24
N PRO A 2 50.27 39.36 -43.74
CA PRO A 2 49.16 38.66 -43.10
C PRO A 2 49.02 37.24 -43.64
N ARG A 3 48.62 36.29 -42.80
CA ARG A 3 47.75 35.16 -43.20
C ARG A 3 46.93 34.65 -42.00
N PRO A 4 45.74 34.08 -42.28
CA PRO A 4 44.56 34.24 -41.44
C PRO A 4 44.02 32.91 -40.89
N ASP A 5 42.88 33.03 -40.20
CA ASP A 5 41.86 32.01 -39.95
C ASP A 5 42.16 30.91 -38.92
N ARG A 6 41.37 30.92 -37.84
CA ARG A 6 40.20 30.01 -37.74
C ARG A 6 39.40 30.24 -36.45
N ARG A 7 38.24 30.85 -36.65
CA ARG A 7 36.92 30.43 -36.15
C ARG A 7 36.86 29.73 -34.77
N ILE A 8 36.18 30.42 -33.86
CA ILE A 8 35.03 29.92 -33.11
C ILE A 8 35.31 28.72 -32.16
N ALA A 9 35.35 29.00 -30.86
CA ALA A 9 35.04 28.02 -29.82
C ALA A 9 33.88 28.57 -28.98
N TRP A 10 32.71 27.96 -29.15
CA TRP A 10 31.50 28.24 -28.38
C TRP A 10 31.73 27.78 -26.94
N ALA A 11 31.49 28.67 -25.99
CA ALA A 11 31.37 28.31 -24.58
C ALA A 11 30.06 27.51 -24.40
N LEU A 12 30.18 26.21 -24.14
CA LEU A 12 29.09 25.34 -23.73
C LEU A 12 28.71 25.69 -22.29
N LEU A 13 27.52 26.29 -22.12
CA LEU A 13 26.80 26.34 -20.85
C LEU A 13 26.42 24.91 -20.46
N LEU A 14 27.11 24.33 -19.47
CA LEU A 14 26.62 23.17 -18.74
C LEU A 14 25.45 23.63 -17.85
N ALA A 15 24.23 23.52 -18.36
CA ALA A 15 23.06 23.43 -17.50
C ALA A 15 23.14 22.07 -16.79
N ALA A 16 23.29 22.10 -15.47
CA ALA A 16 23.14 20.92 -14.63
C ALA A 16 21.74 20.34 -14.86
N ALA A 17 21.66 19.17 -15.49
CA ALA A 17 20.46 18.36 -15.53
C ALA A 17 20.20 17.86 -14.11
N LEU A 18 19.39 18.60 -13.35
CA LEU A 18 18.70 18.04 -12.20
C LEU A 18 17.83 16.89 -12.73
N PRO A 19 17.77 15.73 -12.04
CA PRO A 19 16.83 14.68 -12.41
C PRO A 19 15.44 15.30 -12.43
N ALA A 20 14.72 15.15 -13.54
CA ALA A 20 13.35 15.57 -13.64
C ALA A 20 12.56 14.81 -12.57
N SER A 21 12.24 15.49 -11.47
CA SER A 21 11.17 15.04 -10.58
C SER A 21 9.97 14.77 -11.48
N ALA A 22 9.35 13.60 -11.33
CA ALA A 22 8.12 13.23 -12.01
C ALA A 22 6.97 14.15 -11.57
N PHE A 23 7.02 15.42 -11.99
CA PHE A 23 5.90 16.32 -11.90
C PHE A 23 4.81 15.72 -12.76
N GLY A 24 3.66 15.45 -12.14
CA GLY A 24 2.52 14.93 -12.85
C GLY A 24 2.12 15.84 -14.01
N GLY A 25 1.46 15.26 -15.00
CA GLY A 25 0.78 16.06 -16.00
C GLY A 25 -0.28 16.96 -15.35
N PRO A 26 -0.87 17.88 -16.12
CA PRO A 26 -1.90 18.77 -15.60
C PRO A 26 -3.07 18.04 -14.94
N ALA A 27 -3.41 16.84 -15.40
CA ALA A 27 -4.52 16.05 -14.87
C ALA A 27 -4.18 15.43 -13.50
N GLU A 28 -2.97 14.87 -13.34
CA GLU A 28 -2.49 14.30 -12.08
C GLU A 28 -2.32 15.40 -11.02
N ASN A 29 -1.80 16.57 -11.39
CA ASN A 29 -1.69 17.70 -10.46
C ASN A 29 -3.06 18.22 -10.03
N ALA A 30 -4.03 18.26 -10.95
CA ALA A 30 -5.40 18.63 -10.62
C ALA A 30 -6.05 17.63 -9.66
N TYR A 31 -5.80 16.33 -9.86
CA TYR A 31 -6.24 15.27 -8.95
C TYR A 31 -5.67 15.47 -7.54
N ILE A 32 -4.34 15.65 -7.43
CA ILE A 32 -3.66 15.84 -6.14
C ILE A 32 -4.23 17.06 -5.42
N ALA A 33 -4.39 18.19 -6.11
CA ALA A 33 -4.98 19.40 -5.53
C ALA A 33 -6.44 19.20 -5.08
N ALA A 34 -7.24 18.43 -5.84
CA ALA A 34 -8.61 18.10 -5.44
C ALA A 34 -8.63 17.23 -4.18
N ARG A 35 -7.78 16.21 -4.13
CA ARG A 35 -7.61 15.33 -2.96
C ARG A 35 -7.25 16.13 -1.71
N ASP A 36 -6.25 17.00 -1.81
CA ASP A 36 -5.82 17.82 -0.68
C ASP A 36 -6.91 18.77 -0.18
N LYS A 37 -7.67 19.35 -1.11
CA LYS A 37 -8.84 20.17 -0.78
C LYS A 37 -9.90 19.36 -0.03
N TYR A 38 -10.20 18.13 -0.46
CA TYR A 38 -11.18 17.28 0.21
C TYR A 38 -10.75 16.91 1.62
N VAL A 39 -9.51 16.46 1.80
CA VAL A 39 -8.97 16.12 3.12
C VAL A 39 -8.97 17.33 4.04
N ALA A 40 -8.51 18.49 3.57
CA ALA A 40 -8.53 19.71 4.37
C ALA A 40 -9.95 20.13 4.78
N ALA A 41 -10.95 19.97 3.90
CA ALA A 41 -12.34 20.29 4.20
C ALA A 41 -12.95 19.32 5.21
N ILE A 42 -12.60 18.03 5.15
CA ILE A 42 -13.04 17.00 6.10
C ILE A 42 -12.44 17.27 7.47
N ALA A 43 -11.12 17.43 7.55
CA ALA A 43 -10.43 17.74 8.81
C ALA A 43 -10.94 19.04 9.45
N ALA A 44 -11.28 20.06 8.64
CA ALA A 44 -11.89 21.29 9.15
C ALA A 44 -13.29 21.07 9.73
N ALA A 45 -14.10 20.19 9.13
CA ALA A 45 -15.42 19.82 9.64
C ALA A 45 -15.32 19.07 10.96
N GLU A 46 -14.40 18.11 11.08
CA GLU A 46 -14.12 17.38 12.32
C GLU A 46 -13.68 18.33 13.44
N LYS A 47 -12.73 19.22 13.14
CA LYS A 47 -12.27 20.24 14.08
C LYS A 47 -13.37 21.20 14.53
N ALA A 48 -14.36 21.47 13.66
CA ALA A 48 -15.53 22.28 13.98
C ALA A 48 -16.59 21.53 14.80
N GLY A 49 -16.38 20.25 15.11
CA GLY A 49 -17.33 19.43 15.86
C GLY A 49 -18.55 19.02 15.04
N ALA A 50 -18.40 18.90 13.71
CA ALA A 50 -19.43 18.28 12.89
C ALA A 50 -19.71 16.86 13.42
N ASN A 51 -20.97 16.44 13.41
CA ASN A 51 -21.31 15.07 13.78
C ASN A 51 -20.78 14.07 12.75
N ASN A 52 -20.58 12.83 13.20
CA ASN A 52 -19.99 11.77 12.37
C ASN A 52 -20.76 11.54 11.06
N ASP A 53 -22.09 11.53 11.10
CA ASP A 53 -22.93 11.34 9.90
C ASP A 53 -22.66 12.40 8.82
N ALA A 54 -22.39 13.65 9.20
CA ALA A 54 -22.06 14.71 8.27
C ALA A 54 -20.66 14.52 7.67
N VAL A 55 -19.69 14.14 8.51
CA VAL A 55 -18.31 13.83 8.08
C VAL A 55 -18.30 12.64 7.12
N PHE A 56 -19.01 11.55 7.45
CA PHE A 56 -19.09 10.35 6.60
C PHE A 56 -19.73 10.64 5.24
N LYS A 57 -20.83 11.41 5.20
CA LYS A 57 -21.43 11.82 3.92
C LYS A 57 -20.53 12.72 3.09
N GLN A 58 -19.71 13.55 3.73
CA GLN A 58 -18.74 14.39 3.04
C GLN A 58 -17.58 13.55 2.48
N ASP A 59 -17.08 12.61 3.27
CA ASP A 59 -16.09 11.61 2.86
C ASP A 59 -16.57 10.78 1.66
N GLU A 60 -17.75 10.16 1.74
CA GLU A 60 -18.31 9.33 0.67
C GLU A 60 -18.41 10.10 -0.65
N ARG A 61 -18.84 11.36 -0.61
CA ARG A 61 -18.92 12.23 -1.79
C ARG A 61 -17.55 12.57 -2.35
N ALA A 62 -16.59 12.87 -1.49
CA ALA A 62 -15.22 13.16 -1.88
C ALA A 62 -14.57 11.94 -2.54
N ARG A 63 -14.67 10.76 -1.92
CA ARG A 63 -14.15 9.51 -2.49
C ARG A 63 -14.82 9.13 -3.80
N ALA A 64 -16.13 9.31 -3.94
CA ALA A 64 -16.82 9.05 -5.20
C ALA A 64 -16.35 9.98 -6.34
N ASP A 65 -16.05 11.25 -6.03
CA ASP A 65 -15.49 12.17 -7.02
C ASP A 65 -14.04 11.81 -7.38
N LEU A 66 -13.20 11.52 -6.38
CA LEU A 66 -11.82 11.07 -6.59
C LEU A 66 -11.76 9.74 -7.37
N GLU A 67 -12.61 8.76 -7.06
CA GLU A 67 -12.71 7.50 -7.80
C GLU A 67 -12.99 7.74 -9.29
N LYS A 68 -13.91 8.67 -9.59
CA LYS A 68 -14.24 9.04 -10.97
C LYS A 68 -13.04 9.67 -11.68
N GLN A 69 -12.33 10.58 -11.02
CA GLN A 69 -11.14 11.21 -11.58
C GLN A 69 -10.01 10.20 -11.78
N MET A 70 -9.76 9.33 -10.80
CA MET A 70 -8.76 8.26 -10.84
C MET A 70 -9.05 7.27 -11.97
N THR A 71 -10.32 6.89 -12.17
CA THR A 71 -10.75 6.05 -13.29
C THR A 71 -10.47 6.72 -14.64
N ALA A 72 -10.66 8.04 -14.74
CA ALA A 72 -10.35 8.77 -15.96
C ALA A 72 -8.83 8.85 -16.23
N LEU A 73 -8.01 9.03 -15.18
CA LEU A 73 -6.54 9.03 -15.28
C LEU A 73 -5.99 7.68 -15.73
N LEU A 74 -6.50 6.59 -15.16
CA LEU A 74 -6.01 5.24 -15.42
C LEU A 74 -6.55 4.62 -16.71
N GLY A 75 -7.68 5.13 -17.20
CA GLY A 75 -8.40 4.54 -18.32
C GLY A 75 -9.00 3.17 -17.98
N PRO A 76 -9.56 2.47 -18.98
CA PRO A 76 -10.18 1.17 -18.75
C PRO A 76 -9.12 0.13 -18.34
N LEU A 77 -9.37 -0.55 -17.22
CA LEU A 77 -8.55 -1.65 -16.74
C LEU A 77 -9.42 -2.86 -16.44
N ALA A 78 -8.90 -4.02 -16.79
CA ALA A 78 -9.50 -5.30 -16.46
C ALA A 78 -8.40 -6.34 -16.30
N PHE A 79 -8.56 -7.19 -15.28
CA PHE A 79 -7.62 -8.26 -15.00
C PHE A 79 -8.38 -9.59 -15.00
N LYS A 80 -7.80 -10.59 -15.66
CA LYS A 80 -8.41 -11.91 -15.74
C LYS A 80 -8.49 -12.52 -14.34
N GLY A 81 -9.68 -13.00 -13.97
CA GLY A 81 -9.90 -13.66 -12.69
C GLY A 81 -10.17 -12.71 -11.51
N LEU A 82 -10.16 -11.39 -11.73
CA LEU A 82 -10.54 -10.40 -10.73
C LEU A 82 -11.94 -9.84 -11.01
N GLU A 83 -12.53 -9.26 -9.98
CA GLU A 83 -13.80 -8.55 -10.07
C GLU A 83 -13.74 -7.42 -11.08
N LYS A 84 -14.86 -7.18 -11.76
CA LYS A 84 -14.94 -6.16 -12.83
C LYS A 84 -14.91 -4.73 -12.29
N LYS A 85 -15.49 -4.52 -11.11
CA LYS A 85 -15.54 -3.23 -10.46
C LYS A 85 -14.43 -3.18 -9.41
N PRO A 86 -13.40 -2.33 -9.58
CA PRO A 86 -12.42 -2.11 -8.53
C PRO A 86 -13.03 -1.31 -7.37
N SER A 87 -12.39 -1.38 -6.22
CA SER A 87 -12.61 -0.45 -5.11
C SER A 87 -11.64 0.72 -5.23
N PHE A 88 -12.08 1.91 -4.82
CA PHE A 88 -11.18 3.05 -4.64
C PHE A 88 -10.45 2.91 -3.30
N SER A 89 -9.15 3.19 -3.30
CA SER A 89 -8.33 3.40 -2.12
C SER A 89 -7.92 4.89 -2.08
N PRO A 90 -7.88 5.54 -0.90
CA PRO A 90 -8.21 4.99 0.42
C PRO A 90 -9.72 4.76 0.63
N GLY A 91 -10.06 3.91 1.61
CA GLY A 91 -11.44 3.64 2.00
C GLY A 91 -12.08 4.74 2.85
N ALA A 92 -11.27 5.65 3.39
CA ALA A 92 -11.68 6.84 4.13
C ALA A 92 -10.65 7.96 3.95
N LEU A 93 -11.11 9.21 3.97
CA LEU A 93 -10.30 10.43 3.93
C LEU A 93 -10.23 11.17 5.27
N TYR A 94 -11.09 10.79 6.23
CA TYR A 94 -11.07 11.30 7.59
C TYR A 94 -10.11 10.47 8.47
N ASP A 95 -9.60 11.08 9.53
CA ASP A 95 -8.60 10.44 10.39
C ASP A 95 -9.23 9.39 11.32
N GLY A 96 -8.44 8.37 11.67
CA GLY A 96 -8.81 7.36 12.68
C GLY A 96 -9.58 6.15 12.15
N ASP A 97 -9.95 6.16 10.86
CA ASP A 97 -10.42 4.96 10.17
C ASP A 97 -9.24 4.06 9.76
N MET A 98 -9.40 2.74 9.79
CA MET A 98 -8.33 1.80 9.43
C MET A 98 -7.95 1.82 7.94
N GLU A 99 -8.85 2.33 7.09
CA GLU A 99 -8.63 2.50 5.66
C GLU A 99 -8.19 3.93 5.30
N SER A 100 -8.01 4.81 6.30
CA SER A 100 -7.47 6.15 6.13
C SER A 100 -5.96 6.15 5.90
N GLY A 101 -5.44 7.18 5.23
CA GLY A 101 -4.01 7.36 4.98
C GLY A 101 -3.40 6.43 3.92
N ARG A 102 -4.17 5.50 3.34
CA ARG A 102 -3.73 4.62 2.25
C ARG A 102 -3.50 5.38 0.94
N PRO A 103 -2.65 4.85 0.03
CA PRO A 103 -2.40 5.52 -1.25
C PRO A 103 -3.64 5.53 -2.14
N ASP A 104 -3.77 6.62 -2.89
CA ASP A 104 -4.84 6.84 -3.85
C ASP A 104 -4.69 5.95 -5.09
N GLY A 105 -5.72 5.17 -5.43
CA GLY A 105 -5.72 4.32 -6.63
C GLY A 105 -6.92 3.39 -6.73
N LEU A 106 -6.87 2.47 -7.69
CA LEU A 106 -7.89 1.44 -7.91
C LEU A 106 -7.36 0.07 -7.48
N LEU A 107 -8.08 -0.57 -6.56
CA LEU A 107 -7.79 -1.90 -6.06
C LEU A 107 -8.73 -2.94 -6.68
N PHE A 108 -8.15 -3.81 -7.49
CA PHE A 108 -8.81 -4.97 -8.08
C PHE A 108 -8.53 -6.19 -7.21
N HIS A 109 -9.50 -7.08 -7.05
CA HIS A 109 -9.32 -8.28 -6.26
C HIS A 109 -10.14 -9.45 -6.79
N ASP A 110 -9.76 -10.68 -6.43
CA ASP A 110 -10.62 -11.85 -6.63
C ASP A 110 -11.73 -11.90 -5.57
N VAL A 111 -12.68 -12.82 -5.71
CA VAL A 111 -13.81 -12.99 -4.78
C VAL A 111 -13.35 -13.23 -3.34
N LYS A 112 -12.17 -13.83 -3.15
CA LYS A 112 -11.63 -14.20 -1.84
C LYS A 112 -10.72 -13.12 -1.24
N TYR A 113 -10.43 -12.06 -1.99
CA TYR A 113 -9.46 -11.03 -1.62
C TYR A 113 -8.01 -11.55 -1.48
N GLU A 114 -7.72 -12.75 -2.00
CA GLU A 114 -6.39 -13.38 -1.90
C GLU A 114 -5.46 -12.81 -2.98
N THR A 115 -5.97 -12.72 -4.21
CA THR A 115 -5.31 -12.02 -5.31
C THR A 115 -5.78 -10.57 -5.36
N ARG A 116 -4.83 -9.64 -5.33
CA ARG A 116 -5.09 -8.20 -5.34
C ARG A 116 -4.14 -7.48 -6.30
N ILE A 117 -4.63 -6.45 -6.98
CA ILE A 117 -3.82 -5.56 -7.81
C ILE A 117 -4.27 -4.14 -7.54
N PHE A 118 -3.43 -3.36 -6.88
CA PHE A 118 -3.56 -1.91 -6.76
C PHE A 118 -2.91 -1.22 -7.95
N VAL A 119 -3.55 -0.19 -8.50
CA VAL A 119 -3.03 0.59 -9.61
C VAL A 119 -3.19 2.08 -9.34
N SER A 120 -2.12 2.86 -9.55
CA SER A 120 -2.13 4.31 -9.40
C SER A 120 -1.24 4.99 -10.45
N PRO A 121 -1.57 6.20 -10.92
CA PRO A 121 -0.64 7.02 -11.70
C PRO A 121 0.63 7.30 -10.89
N GLU A 122 1.79 7.22 -11.53
CA GLU A 122 3.10 7.42 -10.88
C GLU A 122 3.17 8.73 -10.07
N PRO A 123 2.76 9.90 -10.60
CA PRO A 123 2.88 11.15 -9.85
C PRO A 123 1.98 11.19 -8.60
N VAL A 124 0.81 10.56 -8.66
CA VAL A 124 -0.14 10.49 -7.53
C VAL A 124 0.46 9.64 -6.43
N LEU A 125 0.99 8.46 -6.76
CA LEU A 125 1.61 7.59 -5.77
C LEU A 125 2.94 8.17 -5.25
N ALA A 126 3.75 8.79 -6.09
CA ALA A 126 4.98 9.45 -5.68
C ALA A 126 4.71 10.59 -4.68
N ASN A 127 3.64 11.36 -4.88
CA ASN A 127 3.22 12.38 -3.93
C ASN A 127 2.89 11.77 -2.57
N TRP A 128 2.09 10.69 -2.55
CA TRP A 128 1.76 9.98 -1.32
C TRP A 128 3.01 9.40 -0.63
N VAL A 129 3.91 8.75 -1.36
CA VAL A 129 5.19 8.23 -0.81
C VAL A 129 6.03 9.35 -0.22
N GLY A 130 6.02 10.54 -0.82
CA GLY A 130 6.70 11.71 -0.28
C GLY A 130 6.16 12.15 1.08
N HIS A 131 4.83 12.09 1.27
CA HIS A 131 4.19 12.40 2.55
C HIS A 131 4.38 11.29 3.60
N GLU A 132 4.39 10.03 3.17
CA GLU A 132 4.47 8.86 4.04
C GLU A 132 5.89 8.33 4.25
N ALA A 133 6.92 9.05 3.79
CA ALA A 133 8.30 8.57 3.78
C ALA A 133 8.78 8.05 5.14
N GLU A 134 8.44 8.75 6.23
CA GLU A 134 8.81 8.33 7.59
C GLU A 134 8.10 7.02 8.00
N ASN A 135 6.79 6.91 7.75
CA ASN A 135 5.98 5.73 8.05
C ASN A 135 6.39 4.52 7.20
N LEU A 136 6.92 4.77 6.00
CA LEU A 136 7.47 3.77 5.10
C LEU A 136 8.92 3.39 5.42
N GLY A 137 9.56 4.04 6.41
CA GLY A 137 10.96 3.82 6.78
C GLY A 137 11.97 4.30 5.74
N LEU A 138 11.57 5.24 4.88
CA LEU A 138 12.39 5.72 3.77
C LEU A 138 13.35 6.82 4.21
N ARG A 139 14.55 6.79 3.64
CA ARG A 139 15.51 7.90 3.70
C ARG A 139 15.14 8.97 2.69
N ALA A 140 15.61 10.19 2.96
CA ALA A 140 15.42 11.32 2.06
C ALA A 140 15.90 10.98 0.64
N GLY A 141 15.01 11.12 -0.34
CA GLY A 141 15.30 10.91 -1.76
C GLY A 141 15.11 9.47 -2.27
N GLU A 142 14.74 8.50 -1.44
CA GLU A 142 14.53 7.12 -1.93
C GLU A 142 13.24 6.96 -2.77
N GLY A 143 12.20 7.75 -2.49
CA GLY A 143 10.99 7.83 -3.32
C GLY A 143 10.33 6.47 -3.57
N LEU A 144 9.76 6.29 -4.77
CA LEU A 144 9.08 5.05 -5.17
C LEU A 144 10.00 3.82 -5.17
N GLU A 145 11.28 3.98 -5.53
CA GLU A 145 12.22 2.85 -5.54
C GLU A 145 12.50 2.34 -4.11
N GLY A 146 12.62 3.26 -3.14
CA GLY A 146 12.68 2.91 -1.73
C GLY A 146 11.39 2.26 -1.25
N ALA A 147 10.23 2.83 -1.61
CA ALA A 147 8.93 2.29 -1.25
C ALA A 147 8.75 0.85 -1.73
N PHE A 148 9.23 0.50 -2.92
CA PHE A 148 9.15 -0.87 -3.43
C PHE A 148 9.95 -1.89 -2.61
N LYS A 149 10.90 -1.44 -1.79
CA LYS A 149 11.68 -2.29 -0.87
C LYS A 149 11.13 -2.26 0.57
N SER A 150 9.99 -1.60 0.79
CA SER A 150 9.39 -1.37 2.11
C SER A 150 8.18 -2.30 2.32
N ASP A 151 8.20 -3.09 3.39
CA ASP A 151 7.06 -3.91 3.80
C ASP A 151 5.80 -3.08 4.14
N PRO A 152 5.92 -1.96 4.89
CA PRO A 152 4.81 -1.02 5.08
C PRO A 152 4.17 -0.55 3.77
N PHE A 153 4.94 -0.36 2.70
CA PHE A 153 4.37 0.05 1.40
C PHE A 153 3.39 -0.98 0.85
N TYR A 154 3.76 -2.26 0.84
CA TYR A 154 2.87 -3.34 0.38
C TYR A 154 1.66 -3.51 1.28
N THR A 155 1.84 -3.30 2.59
CA THR A 155 0.74 -3.25 3.57
C THR A 155 -0.26 -2.17 3.22
N GLN A 156 0.18 -0.93 2.99
CA GLN A 156 -0.73 0.19 2.71
C GLN A 156 -1.36 0.09 1.32
N ALA A 157 -0.62 -0.37 0.31
CA ALA A 157 -1.10 -0.43 -1.06
C ALA A 157 -2.09 -1.58 -1.31
N THR A 158 -1.95 -2.71 -0.62
CA THR A 158 -2.74 -3.92 -0.91
C THR A 158 -3.26 -4.67 0.31
N GLY A 159 -2.74 -4.41 1.50
CA GLY A 159 -3.26 -5.00 2.74
C GLY A 159 -4.69 -4.55 2.97
N SER A 160 -5.51 -5.42 3.57
CA SER A 160 -6.88 -5.09 4.02
C SER A 160 -6.90 -4.91 5.53
N ASP A 161 -6.31 -5.88 6.22
CA ASP A 161 -6.45 -6.08 7.67
C ASP A 161 -5.18 -6.71 8.27
N ALA A 162 -4.15 -6.94 7.45
CA ALA A 162 -2.93 -7.62 7.82
C ALA A 162 -1.71 -6.88 7.25
N ALA A 163 -0.63 -6.85 8.01
CA ALA A 163 0.64 -6.29 7.59
C ALA A 163 1.43 -7.32 6.78
N PHE A 164 2.02 -6.87 5.67
CA PHE A 164 2.99 -7.66 4.93
C PHE A 164 4.31 -7.68 5.69
N GLN A 165 4.94 -8.86 5.74
CA GLN A 165 6.30 -9.05 6.21
C GLN A 165 7.06 -9.83 5.16
N GLY A 166 8.12 -9.23 4.63
CA GLY A 166 9.01 -9.79 3.65
C GLY A 166 9.85 -10.91 4.24
N TYR A 167 9.91 -12.02 3.53
CA TYR A 167 10.77 -13.16 3.88
C TYR A 167 12.03 -13.18 3.02
N VAL A 168 11.86 -13.07 1.70
CA VAL A 168 12.97 -13.07 0.74
C VAL A 168 12.58 -12.33 -0.53
N ASP A 169 13.52 -11.55 -1.06
CA ASP A 169 13.38 -10.92 -2.37
C ASP A 169 13.42 -11.98 -3.47
N LEU A 170 12.52 -11.85 -4.44
CA LEU A 170 12.46 -12.73 -5.60
C LEU A 170 13.23 -12.08 -6.75
N PRO A 171 14.25 -12.75 -7.32
CA PRO A 171 15.04 -12.19 -8.39
C PRO A 171 14.21 -12.15 -9.69
N LEU A 172 13.61 -11.00 -9.98
CA LEU A 172 12.94 -10.72 -11.24
C LEU A 172 13.76 -9.72 -12.06
N SER A 173 13.82 -9.93 -13.36
CA SER A 173 14.46 -8.98 -14.29
C SER A 173 13.44 -7.95 -14.75
N ALA A 174 13.73 -6.66 -14.53
CA ALA A 174 12.94 -5.57 -15.10
C ALA A 174 13.25 -5.41 -16.60
N GLN A 175 12.27 -4.95 -17.37
CA GLN A 175 12.49 -4.51 -18.75
C GLN A 175 13.05 -3.09 -18.80
N ASP A 176 13.53 -2.67 -19.97
CA ASP A 176 13.98 -1.29 -20.18
C ASP A 176 12.84 -0.29 -19.88
N GLY A 177 13.10 0.70 -19.03
CA GLY A 177 12.10 1.69 -18.60
C GLY A 177 11.10 1.17 -17.57
N GLU A 178 11.37 0.02 -16.95
CA GLU A 178 10.60 -0.55 -15.85
C GLU A 178 11.42 -0.53 -14.55
N THR A 179 10.76 -0.24 -13.43
CA THR A 179 11.25 -0.60 -12.10
C THR A 179 10.39 -1.73 -11.57
N LEU A 180 11.01 -2.81 -11.11
CA LEU A 180 10.33 -4.02 -10.65
C LEU A 180 10.94 -4.49 -9.34
N HIS A 181 10.09 -4.82 -8.40
CA HIS A 181 10.43 -5.51 -7.16
C HIS A 181 9.43 -6.64 -6.91
N ALA A 182 9.90 -7.75 -6.37
CA ALA A 182 9.02 -8.79 -5.86
C ALA A 182 9.63 -9.43 -4.62
N ALA A 183 8.77 -9.82 -3.70
CA ALA A 183 9.16 -10.54 -2.49
C ALA A 183 8.16 -11.64 -2.17
N LEU A 184 8.68 -12.74 -1.64
CA LEU A 184 7.90 -13.76 -0.96
C LEU A 184 7.81 -13.34 0.52
N GLY A 185 6.62 -13.44 1.10
CA GLY A 185 6.38 -13.06 2.48
C GLY A 185 5.06 -13.59 3.01
N VAL A 186 4.57 -12.98 4.08
CA VAL A 186 3.32 -13.34 4.75
C VAL A 186 2.54 -12.08 5.10
N PHE A 187 1.22 -12.16 5.01
CA PHE A 187 0.32 -11.17 5.59
C PHE A 187 -0.15 -11.69 6.96
N ALA A 188 0.07 -10.93 8.02
CA ALA A 188 -0.41 -11.27 9.37
C ALA A 188 -0.94 -10.03 10.12
N GLN A 189 -2.00 -10.22 10.91
CA GLN A 189 -2.54 -9.16 11.79
C GLN A 189 -1.74 -9.04 13.08
N ASP A 190 -1.24 -10.18 13.56
CA ASP A 190 -0.44 -10.33 14.76
C ASP A 190 1.00 -10.72 14.41
N ASP A 191 1.81 -10.95 15.45
CA ASP A 191 3.16 -11.46 15.31
C ASP A 191 3.18 -12.78 14.51
N VAL A 192 4.02 -12.85 13.48
CA VAL A 192 4.03 -13.95 12.51
C VAL A 192 4.48 -15.28 13.11
N GLY A 193 5.19 -15.25 14.24
CA GLY A 193 5.67 -16.46 14.93
C GLY A 193 6.38 -17.43 13.96
N ASN A 194 5.84 -18.64 13.83
CA ASN A 194 6.35 -19.67 12.91
C ASN A 194 5.49 -19.82 11.63
N ALA A 195 4.66 -18.82 11.31
CA ALA A 195 3.85 -18.84 10.09
C ALA A 195 4.79 -18.82 8.86
N PRO A 196 4.68 -19.80 7.96
CA PRO A 196 5.48 -19.81 6.76
C PRO A 196 5.01 -18.75 5.77
N PRO A 197 5.90 -18.21 4.91
CA PRO A 197 5.51 -17.27 3.88
C PRO A 197 4.55 -17.94 2.89
N ASN A 198 3.46 -17.24 2.57
CA ASN A 198 2.37 -17.78 1.76
C ASN A 198 1.84 -16.78 0.73
N ALA A 199 2.51 -15.65 0.53
CA ALA A 199 2.12 -14.62 -0.40
C ALA A 199 3.32 -14.08 -1.17
N ILE A 200 3.13 -13.76 -2.45
CA ILE A 200 4.09 -13.00 -3.24
C ILE A 200 3.52 -11.61 -3.47
N VAL A 201 4.33 -10.60 -3.22
CA VAL A 201 4.04 -9.21 -3.59
C VAL A 201 4.92 -8.80 -4.75
N ILE A 202 4.39 -7.92 -5.62
CA ILE A 202 5.09 -7.40 -6.80
C ILE A 202 4.80 -5.91 -6.90
N GLY A 203 5.83 -5.06 -6.83
CA GLY A 203 5.76 -3.64 -7.16
C GLY A 203 6.33 -3.40 -8.54
N ARG A 204 5.56 -2.76 -9.42
CA ARG A 204 5.96 -2.46 -10.79
C ARG A 204 5.67 -1.01 -11.14
N LEU A 205 6.68 -0.28 -11.62
CA LEU A 205 6.54 1.02 -12.24
C LEU A 205 6.90 0.91 -13.71
N SER A 206 5.97 1.26 -14.59
CA SER A 206 6.20 1.25 -16.04
C SER A 206 5.21 2.18 -16.73
N ALA A 207 5.70 2.96 -17.70
CA ALA A 207 4.89 3.87 -18.51
C ALA A 207 3.98 4.83 -17.69
N GLY A 208 4.55 5.46 -16.64
CA GLY A 208 3.83 6.44 -15.82
C GLY A 208 2.80 5.82 -14.86
N ARG A 209 2.83 4.51 -14.66
CA ARG A 209 1.86 3.78 -13.85
C ARG A 209 2.55 2.85 -12.87
N VAL A 210 2.09 2.90 -11.63
CA VAL A 210 2.47 1.94 -10.61
C VAL A 210 1.38 0.88 -10.47
N SER A 211 1.80 -0.38 -10.40
CA SER A 211 0.96 -1.54 -10.10
C SER A 211 1.59 -2.31 -8.95
N VAL A 212 0.80 -2.59 -7.92
CA VAL A 212 1.21 -3.39 -6.77
C VAL A 212 0.30 -4.62 -6.70
N GLY A 213 0.87 -5.78 -6.95
CA GLY A 213 0.16 -7.05 -6.98
C GLY A 213 0.46 -7.90 -5.75
N THR A 214 -0.54 -8.64 -5.29
CA THR A 214 -0.41 -9.69 -4.27
C THR A 214 -1.07 -10.95 -4.81
N ILE A 215 -0.39 -12.10 -4.69
CA ILE A 215 -0.92 -13.41 -5.04
C ILE A 215 -0.62 -14.44 -3.94
N PRO A 216 -1.50 -15.44 -3.73
CA PRO A 216 -1.21 -16.54 -2.82
C PRO A 216 -0.09 -17.42 -3.39
N ALA A 217 0.80 -17.87 -2.50
CA ALA A 217 1.90 -18.79 -2.79
C ALA A 217 1.95 -19.93 -1.75
N PRO A 218 0.88 -20.74 -1.61
CA PRO A 218 0.79 -21.76 -0.56
C PRO A 218 1.80 -22.91 -0.74
N GLU A 219 2.34 -23.07 -1.94
CA GLU A 219 3.36 -24.08 -2.26
C GLU A 219 4.79 -23.59 -2.00
N ALA A 220 4.98 -22.32 -1.61
CA ALA A 220 6.30 -21.74 -1.34
C ALA A 220 6.99 -22.36 -0.12
N PHE A 221 6.26 -23.13 0.68
CA PHE A 221 6.78 -23.78 1.87
C PHE A 221 6.29 -25.22 1.99
N LYS A 222 7.04 -26.02 2.74
CA LYS A 222 6.60 -27.34 3.20
C LYS A 222 6.76 -27.39 4.71
N PHE A 223 5.68 -27.72 5.41
CA PHE A 223 5.76 -27.96 6.84
C PHE A 223 6.72 -29.11 7.13
N ILE A 224 7.64 -28.90 8.08
CA ILE A 224 8.50 -29.96 8.61
C ILE A 224 7.66 -30.77 9.61
N PRO A 225 7.31 -32.05 9.33
CA PRO A 225 6.32 -32.78 10.13
C PRO A 225 6.68 -32.88 11.62
N ALA A 226 7.97 -33.00 11.94
CA ALA A 226 8.46 -33.02 13.32
C ALA A 226 8.17 -31.70 14.06
N CYS A 227 8.41 -30.55 13.42
CA CYS A 227 8.12 -29.24 13.99
C CYS A 227 6.62 -29.01 14.16
N THR A 228 5.81 -29.42 13.18
CA THR A 228 4.35 -29.33 13.25
C THR A 228 3.79 -30.13 14.41
N LYS A 229 4.33 -31.32 14.67
CA LYS A 229 3.89 -32.14 15.82
C LYS A 229 4.17 -31.42 17.14
N VAL A 230 5.40 -30.94 17.33
CA VAL A 230 5.78 -30.22 18.56
C VAL A 230 4.90 -29.00 18.78
N TRP A 231 4.69 -28.18 17.74
CA TRP A 231 3.82 -27.01 17.81
C TRP A 231 2.40 -27.36 18.25
N LYS A 232 1.77 -28.35 17.59
CA LYS A 232 0.39 -28.78 17.93
C LYS A 232 0.27 -29.30 19.36
N ASP A 233 1.30 -30.01 19.86
CA ASP A 233 1.31 -30.50 21.24
C ASP A 233 1.31 -29.33 22.25
N PHE A 234 2.04 -28.24 21.97
CA PHE A 234 2.05 -27.04 22.83
C PHE A 234 0.79 -26.19 22.67
N GLU A 235 0.33 -25.99 21.44
CA GLU A 235 -0.92 -25.27 21.13
C GLU A 235 -2.12 -25.90 21.84
N SER A 236 -2.23 -27.23 21.82
CA SER A 236 -3.30 -27.95 22.52
C SER A 236 -3.25 -27.71 24.04
N LYS A 237 -2.05 -27.74 24.64
CA LYS A 237 -1.87 -27.46 26.07
C LYS A 237 -2.22 -26.01 26.42
N ALA A 238 -1.77 -25.06 25.60
CA ALA A 238 -2.06 -23.64 25.77
C ALA A 238 -3.57 -23.39 25.70
N ASN A 239 -4.26 -23.92 24.68
CA ASN A 239 -5.70 -23.79 24.51
C ASN A 239 -6.48 -24.40 25.69
N ALA A 240 -6.04 -25.56 26.21
CA ALA A 240 -6.64 -26.16 27.40
C ALA A 240 -6.48 -25.26 28.65
N LEU A 241 -5.32 -24.62 28.82
CA LEU A 241 -5.10 -23.67 29.91
C LEU A 241 -5.96 -22.41 29.75
N PHE A 242 -6.04 -21.83 28.55
CA PHE A 242 -6.90 -20.68 28.28
C PHE A 242 -8.37 -20.97 28.58
N ALA A 243 -8.89 -22.12 28.13
CA ALA A 243 -10.25 -22.54 28.42
C ALA A 243 -10.49 -22.71 29.93
N ALA A 244 -9.52 -23.25 30.66
CA ALA A 244 -9.62 -23.40 32.12
C ALA A 244 -9.63 -22.05 32.86
N VAL A 245 -8.84 -21.08 32.39
CA VAL A 245 -8.81 -19.71 32.93
C VAL A 245 -10.13 -19.00 32.67
N LEU A 246 -10.65 -19.04 31.44
CA LEU A 246 -11.94 -18.43 31.09
C LEU A 246 -13.08 -18.99 31.92
N LYS A 247 -13.14 -20.32 32.06
CA LYS A 247 -14.15 -20.98 32.90
C LYS A 247 -14.07 -20.55 34.37
N LYS A 248 -12.87 -20.39 34.92
CA LYS A 248 -12.68 -19.87 36.28
C LYS A 248 -13.12 -18.42 36.42
N ALA A 249 -12.81 -17.58 35.44
CA ALA A 249 -13.22 -16.17 35.43
C ALA A 249 -14.75 -16.03 35.36
N GLU A 250 -15.43 -16.82 34.52
CA GLU A 250 -16.90 -16.86 34.46
C GLU A 250 -17.53 -17.28 35.78
N ALA A 251 -17.00 -18.34 36.42
CA ALA A 251 -17.49 -18.80 37.73
C ALA A 251 -17.32 -17.73 38.82
N LEU A 252 -16.19 -16.99 38.80
CA LEU A 252 -15.96 -15.89 39.72
C LEU A 252 -16.97 -14.75 39.50
N LEU A 253 -17.21 -14.36 38.24
CA LEU A 253 -18.18 -13.32 37.89
C LEU A 253 -19.62 -13.70 38.28
N GLN A 254 -20.00 -14.96 38.13
CA GLN A 254 -21.30 -15.45 38.60
C GLN A 254 -21.43 -15.37 40.12
N THR A 255 -20.36 -15.69 40.85
CA THR A 255 -20.33 -15.58 42.31
C THR A 255 -20.45 -14.12 42.77
N MET A 256 -19.83 -13.18 42.04
CA MET A 256 -19.91 -11.74 42.34
C MET A 256 -21.26 -11.09 42.00
N ARG A 257 -22.02 -11.63 41.04
CA ARG A 257 -23.36 -11.14 40.67
C ARG A 257 -24.49 -11.72 41.53
N GLY A 258 -24.21 -12.77 42.28
CA GLY A 258 -25.17 -13.44 43.18
C GLY A 258 -25.17 -12.92 44.62
N ASN A 259 -24.34 -11.92 44.93
CA ASN A 259 -24.32 -11.15 46.18
C ASN A 259 -24.74 -9.70 45.92
#